data_AF-A0A2E5C7Z7-F1
#
_entry.id   AF-A0A2E5C7Z7-F1
#
_cell.length_a   1.000
_cell.length_b   1.000
_cell.length_c   1.000
_cell.angle_alpha   90.00
_cell.angle_beta   90.00
_cell.angle_gamma   90.00
#
_symmetry.space_group_name_H-M   'P 1'
#
loop_
_entity.id
_entity.type
_entity.pdbx_description
1 polymer ?
#
loop_
_entity_poly.entity_id
_entity_poly.type
_entity_poly.pdbx_seq_one_letter_code
_entity_poly.pdbx_strand_id
1 'polypeptide(L)' 'MTRDWVVYMIEASDGSLYTGITTDITRRFRAHLAGKSGARYFHRGRQPVRVVYTEGAGNRSAASKR' A
#
# COMPACT_ATOMS: atom_id res chain seq x y z
N MET A 1 -10.51 -20.29 1.74
CA MET A 1 -9.72 -19.43 2.63
C MET A 1 -10.01 -17.98 2.25
N THR A 2 -10.64 -17.21 3.12
CA THR A 2 -10.84 -15.77 2.93
C THR A 2 -9.48 -15.08 2.92
N ARG A 3 -9.19 -14.29 1.87
CA ARG A 3 -7.97 -13.48 1.86
C ARG A 3 -8.18 -12.31 2.81
N ASP A 4 -7.40 -12.28 3.89
CA ASP A 4 -7.46 -11.18 4.86
C ASP A 4 -6.98 -9.87 4.25
N TRP A 5 -7.66 -8.79 4.62
CA TRP A 5 -7.24 -7.44 4.27
C TRP A 5 -6.10 -6.98 5.17
N VAL A 6 -5.15 -6.28 4.56
CA VAL A 6 -3.96 -5.74 5.20
C VAL A 6 -3.90 -4.24 4.97
N VAL A 7 -3.70 -3.48 6.04
CA VAL A 7 -3.29 -2.08 6.02
C VAL A 7 -1.78 -2.04 5.86
N TYR A 8 -1.26 -1.15 5.02
CA TYR A 8 0.17 -1.00 4.81
C TYR A 8 0.57 0.47 4.72
N MET A 9 1.83 0.75 5.06
CA MET A 9 2.47 2.03 4.78
C MET A 9 3.74 1.83 3.96
N ILE A 10 3.93 2.70 2.97
CA ILE A 10 5.13 2.78 2.14
C ILE A 10 5.84 4.09 2.43
N GLU A 11 7.15 4.02 2.63
CA GLU A 11 8.03 5.17 2.61
C GLU A 11 8.29 5.61 1.17
N ALA A 12 8.04 6.88 0.87
CA ALA A 12 8.32 7.50 -0.42
C ALA A 12 9.73 8.12 -0.44
N SER A 13 10.23 8.39 -1.64
CA SER A 13 11.57 8.95 -1.85
C SER A 13 11.80 10.34 -1.23
N ASP A 14 10.74 11.06 -0.88
CA ASP A 14 10.79 12.35 -0.15
C ASP A 14 10.67 12.18 1.37
N GLY A 15 10.73 10.94 1.87
CA GLY A 15 10.58 10.60 3.29
C GLY A 15 9.13 10.60 3.79
N SER A 16 8.15 10.98 2.96
CA SER A 16 6.75 10.95 3.37
C SER A 16 6.15 9.55 3.28
N LEU A 17 5.04 9.32 3.99
CA LEU A 17 4.39 8.02 4.07
C LEU A 17 3.10 7.98 3.25
N TYR A 18 2.90 6.88 2.52
CA TYR A 18 1.66 6.54 1.84
C TYR A 18 0.98 5.35 2.52
N THR A 19 -0.25 5.53 2.96
CA THR A 19 -1.08 4.48 3.56
C THR A 19 -2.08 3.93 2.56
N GLY A 20 -2.29 2.61 2.59
CA GLY A 20 -3.35 1.96 1.81
C GLY A 20 -3.75 0.62 2.38
N ILE A 21 -4.73 -0.02 1.74
CA ILE A 21 -5.19 -1.36 2.08
C ILE A 21 -5.15 -2.29 0.87
N THR A 22 -4.91 -3.58 1.09
CA THR A 22 -4.83 -4.60 0.03
C THR A 22 -5.03 -6.00 0.61
N THR A 23 -5.36 -6.98 -0.23
CA THR A 23 -5.33 -8.41 0.12
C THR A 23 -4.04 -9.10 -0.34
N ASP A 24 -3.17 -8.37 -1.04
CA ASP A 24 -1.89 -8.84 -1.55
C ASP A 24 -0.92 -7.66 -1.59
N ILE A 25 0.03 -7.63 -0.67
CA ILE A 25 0.97 -6.51 -0.52
C ILE A 25 2.06 -6.54 -1.59
N THR A 26 2.56 -7.72 -1.94
CA THR A 26 3.62 -7.89 -2.95
C THR A 26 3.15 -7.41 -4.30
N ARG A 27 1.96 -7.84 -4.73
CA ARG A 27 1.35 -7.37 -5.97
C ARG A 27 1.09 -5.86 -5.93
N ARG A 28 0.62 -5.33 -4.78
CA ARG A 28 0.30 -3.91 -4.65
C ARG A 28 1.55 -3.02 -4.69
N PHE A 29 2.63 -3.43 -4.05
CA PHE A 29 3.91 -2.72 -4.08
C PHE A 29 4.49 -2.69 -5.51
N ARG A 30 4.47 -3.82 -6.23
CA ARG A 30 4.88 -3.87 -7.64
C ARG A 30 4.06 -2.95 -8.54
N ALA A 31 2.75 -2.84 -8.30
CA ALA A 31 1.89 -1.92 -9.03
C ALA A 31 2.27 -0.45 -8.81
N HIS A 32 2.68 -0.09 -7.59
CA HIS A 32 3.20 1.26 -7.29
C HIS A 32 4.54 1.52 -7.98
N LEU A 33 5.47 0.55 -7.97
CA LEU A 33 6.75 0.66 -8.67
C LEU A 33 6.57 0.82 -10.19
N ALA A 34 5.60 0.14 -10.79
CA ALA A 34 5.37 0.15 -12.23
C ALA A 34 4.55 1.35 -12.75
N GLY A 35 3.93 2.15 -11.87
CA GLY A 35 3.18 3.36 -12.23
C GLY A 35 1.90 3.20 -13.08
N LYS A 36 1.51 1.98 -13.49
CA LYS A 36 0.29 1.76 -14.31
C LYS A 36 -0.99 1.54 -13.50
N SER A 37 -0.89 0.99 -12.29
CA SER A 37 -2.03 0.70 -11.40
C SER A 37 -1.76 1.03 -9.93
N GLY A 38 -0.67 1.76 -9.69
CA GLY A 38 -0.31 2.33 -8.40
C GLY A 38 -1.21 3.50 -8.02
N ALA A 39 -1.01 4.01 -6.81
CA ALA A 39 -1.65 5.23 -6.38
C ALA A 39 -1.11 6.42 -7.17
N ARG A 40 -2.00 7.33 -7.58
CA ARG A 40 -1.63 8.63 -8.19
C ARG A 40 -0.59 9.39 -7.37
N TYR A 41 -0.56 9.16 -6.06
CA TYR A 41 0.45 9.66 -5.15
C TYR A 41 1.90 9.42 -5.64
N PHE A 42 2.21 8.22 -6.16
CA PHE A 42 3.54 7.88 -6.71
C PHE A 42 3.74 8.35 -8.16
N HIS A 43 2.70 8.82 -8.84
CA HIS A 43 2.82 9.30 -10.22
C HIS A 43 3.20 10.79 -10.27
N ARG A 44 3.33 11.45 -9.11
CA ARG A 44 3.63 12.89 -8.96
C ARG A 44 5.08 13.14 -8.52
N GLY A 45 6.01 12.35 -9.05
CA GLY A 45 7.46 12.49 -8.77
C GLY A 45 7.97 11.80 -7.50
N ARG A 46 7.09 11.15 -6.73
CA ARG A 46 7.47 10.35 -5.56
C ARG A 46 7.67 8.89 -5.94
N GLN A 47 8.78 8.29 -5.56
CA GLN A 47 9.02 6.87 -5.80
C GLN A 47 8.74 6.04 -4.54
N PRO A 48 8.08 4.88 -4.64
CA PRO A 48 7.98 3.93 -3.54
C PRO A 48 9.37 3.39 -3.19
N VAL A 49 9.80 3.51 -1.94
CA VAL A 49 11.10 2.99 -1.49
C VAL A 49 10.94 1.59 -0.91
N ARG A 50 10.14 1.47 0.15
CA ARG A 50 9.91 0.19 0.85
C ARG A 50 8.61 0.23 1.64
N VAL A 51 8.06 -0.95 1.91
CA VAL A 51 7.01 -1.12 2.91
C VAL A 51 7.64 -0.98 4.29
N VAL A 52 7.09 -0.09 5.12
CA VAL A 52 7.57 0.16 6.49
C VAL A 52 6.59 -0.30 7.57
N TYR A 53 5.35 -0.61 7.19
CA TYR A 53 4.32 -1.09 8.11
C TYR A 53 3.33 -2.01 7.40
N THR A 54 2.86 -3.03 8.12
CA THR A 54 1.75 -3.90 7.71
C THR A 54 0.91 -4.33 8.91
N GLU A 55 -0.40 -4.34 8.77
CA GLU A 55 -1.34 -4.78 9.81
C GLU A 55 -2.51 -5.54 9.19
N GLY A 56 -2.81 -6.74 9.71
CA GLY A 56 -3.99 -7.50 9.32
C GLY A 56 -5.28 -6.93 9.93
N ALA A 57 -6.33 -6.82 9.12
CA ALA A 57 -7.62 -6.26 9.52
C ALA A 57 -8.83 -7.17 9.18
N GLY A 58 -8.59 -8.38 8.69
CA GLY A 58 -9.61 -9.38 8.36
C GLY A 58 -10.42 -9.01 7.11
N ASN A 59 -11.30 -8.01 7.20
CA ASN A 59 -12.13 -7.57 6.08
C ASN A 59 -11.85 -6.13 5.63
N ARG A 60 -12.35 -5.78 4.44
CA ARG A 60 -12.14 -4.46 3.83
C ARG A 60 -12.60 -3.30 4.70
N SER A 61 -13.78 -3.45 5.33
CA SER A 61 -14.39 -2.39 6.14
C SER A 61 -13.57 -2.11 7.39
N ALA A 62 -13.10 -3.15 8.06
CA ALA A 62 -12.19 -3.02 9.20
C ALA A 62 -10.85 -2.38 8.79
N ALA A 63 -10.26 -2.81 7.67
CA ALA A 63 -9.02 -2.23 7.17
C ALA A 63 -9.15 -0.73 6.84
N SER A 64 -10.28 -0.32 6.27
CA SER A 64 -10.56 1.08 5.94
C SER A 64 -10.81 1.99 7.14
N LYS A 65 -10.98 1.44 8.35
CA LYS A 65 -11.23 2.20 9.59
C LYS A 65 -10.00 2.29 10.51
N ARG A 66 -8.88 1.69 10.10
CA ARG A 66 -7.60 1.80 10.80
C ARG A 66 -6.93 3.12 10.50
#